data_AF-A0A7X9FLK7-F1
#
_entry.id   AF-A0A7X9FLK7-F1
#
_cell.length_a   1.000
_cell.length_b   1.000
_cell.length_c   1.000
_cell.angle_alpha   90.00
_cell.angle_beta   90.00
_cell.angle_gamma   90.00
#
_symmetry.space_group_name_H-M   'P 1'
#
loop_
_entity.id
_entity.type
_entity.pdbx_description
1 polymer ?
#
loop_
_entity_poly.entity_id
_entity_poly.type
_entity_poly.pdbx_seq_one_letter_code
_entity_poly.pdbx_strand_id
1 'polypeptide(L)'
;MNDIWERVTTRLTAGQSVVRAAVVTQEGSAPRTAGASMLVFADGGFAGTVGGGLVEARVLEAAAEVLASGTPRIMEFNLTGEMAAGADMICGGSLRIFVERLDPDLAGLFTTLTGRVSTGERCLLATPLEPGSDRVLLAADGRRIGLAGPAGSDGAADAACRT
;
A
#
# COMPACT_ATOMS: atom_id res chain seq x y z
N MET A 1 -2.49 -10.53 10.71
CA MET A 1 -2.14 -9.28 9.99
C MET A 1 -0.97 -9.45 9.02
N ASN A 2 -0.16 -10.53 9.11
CA ASN A 2 1.01 -10.78 8.24
C ASN A 2 0.68 -11.30 6.83
N ASP A 3 -0.49 -11.90 6.63
CA ASP A 3 -0.89 -12.56 5.36
C ASP A 3 -0.84 -11.61 4.14
N ILE A 4 -1.15 -10.33 4.29
CA ILE A 4 -1.17 -9.40 3.15
C ILE A 4 0.21 -9.21 2.53
N TRP A 5 1.27 -9.17 3.35
CA TRP A 5 2.64 -8.98 2.84
C TRP A 5 3.21 -10.27 2.26
N GLU A 6 2.80 -11.43 2.78
CA GLU A 6 3.13 -12.73 2.19
C GLU A 6 2.53 -12.87 0.79
N ARG A 7 1.28 -12.42 0.61
CA ARG A 7 0.62 -12.38 -0.71
C ARG A 7 1.32 -11.46 -1.69
N VAL A 8 1.71 -10.25 -1.26
CA VAL A 8 2.53 -9.35 -2.08
C VAL A 8 3.82 -10.05 -2.47
N THR A 9 4.58 -10.55 -1.49
CA THR A 9 5.87 -11.20 -1.72
C THR A 9 5.74 -12.34 -2.73
N THR A 10 4.75 -13.22 -2.56
CA THR A 10 4.51 -14.38 -3.44
C THR A 10 4.25 -13.96 -4.89
N ARG A 11 3.48 -12.90 -5.11
CA ARG A 11 3.16 -12.42 -6.46
C ARG A 11 4.35 -11.72 -7.10
N LEU A 12 5.04 -10.86 -6.35
CA LEU A 12 6.21 -10.16 -6.85
C LEU A 12 7.34 -11.12 -7.22
N THR A 13 7.58 -12.17 -6.41
CA THR A 13 8.59 -13.20 -6.73
C THR A 13 8.17 -14.07 -7.92
N ALA A 14 6.87 -14.19 -8.20
CA ALA A 14 6.35 -14.82 -9.41
C ALA A 14 6.39 -13.89 -10.65
N GLY A 15 6.96 -12.69 -10.55
CA GLY A 15 7.02 -11.72 -11.65
C GLY A 15 5.70 -11.01 -11.92
N GLN A 16 4.76 -11.01 -10.98
CA GLN A 16 3.43 -10.43 -11.14
C GLN A 16 3.29 -9.15 -10.31
N SER A 17 3.00 -8.03 -10.97
CA SER A 17 2.67 -6.78 -10.28
C SER A 17 1.35 -6.88 -9.52
N VAL A 18 1.26 -6.13 -8.42
CA VAL A 18 0.08 -6.06 -7.55
C VAL A 18 -0.26 -4.60 -7.29
N VAL A 19 -1.53 -4.23 -7.28
CA VAL A 19 -1.94 -2.90 -6.79
C VAL A 19 -2.27 -2.98 -5.31
N ARG A 20 -1.71 -2.06 -4.52
CA ARG A 20 -2.06 -1.86 -3.11
C ARG A 20 -2.89 -0.60 -2.98
N ALA A 21 -4.05 -0.71 -2.37
CA ALA A 21 -4.85 0.40 -1.89
C ALA A 21 -4.78 0.43 -0.35
N ALA A 22 -4.28 1.51 0.24
CA ALA A 22 -4.10 1.65 1.68
C ALA A 22 -4.77 2.91 2.21
N VAL A 23 -5.51 2.78 3.31
CA VAL A 23 -6.06 3.94 4.03
C VAL A 23 -4.92 4.70 4.68
N VAL A 24 -4.64 5.92 4.19
CA VAL A 24 -3.55 6.78 4.70
C VAL A 24 -4.03 7.74 5.78
N THR A 25 -5.24 8.28 5.64
CA THR A 25 -5.87 9.12 6.67
C THR A 25 -7.35 8.82 6.79
N GLN A 26 -7.85 8.98 8.00
CA GLN A 26 -9.27 8.93 8.33
C GLN A 26 -9.58 10.12 9.22
N GLU A 27 -10.68 10.82 8.94
CA GLU A 27 -11.26 11.81 9.84
C GLU A 27 -12.71 11.42 10.15
N GLY A 28 -13.15 11.68 11.39
CA GLY A 28 -14.49 11.29 11.85
C GLY A 28 -14.72 9.78 11.91
N SER A 29 -15.99 9.37 11.81
CA SER A 29 -16.43 7.98 12.03
C SER A 29 -16.34 7.09 10.78
N ALA A 30 -15.23 7.16 10.04
CA ALA A 30 -15.01 6.27 8.89
C ALA A 30 -14.84 4.78 9.31
N PRO A 31 -15.17 3.82 8.42
CA PRO A 31 -15.34 2.40 8.78
C PRO A 31 -14.04 1.63 9.05
N ARG A 32 -12.88 2.14 8.64
CA ARG A 32 -11.58 1.46 8.80
C ARG A 32 -10.46 2.44 9.17
N THR A 33 -9.70 2.05 10.18
CA THR A 33 -8.53 2.80 10.68
C THR A 33 -7.39 2.82 9.66
N ALA A 34 -6.55 3.86 9.74
CA ALA A 34 -5.31 3.94 8.99
C ALA A 34 -4.50 2.63 9.04
N GLY A 35 -3.98 2.21 7.89
CA GLY A 35 -3.28 0.92 7.73
C GLY A 35 -4.14 -0.23 7.20
N ALA A 36 -5.47 -0.09 7.15
CA ALA A 36 -6.31 -1.03 6.39
C ALA A 36 -5.89 -1.00 4.92
N SER A 37 -5.72 -2.19 4.34
CA SER A 37 -5.17 -2.35 2.99
C SER A 37 -5.95 -3.39 2.20
N MET A 38 -6.06 -3.14 0.90
CA MET A 38 -6.64 -4.02 -0.11
C MET A 38 -5.60 -4.20 -1.22
N LEU A 39 -5.42 -5.45 -1.66
CA LEU A 39 -4.62 -5.81 -2.82
C LEU A 39 -5.54 -6.12 -3.98
N VAL A 40 -5.18 -5.66 -5.18
CA VAL A 40 -5.86 -5.99 -6.43
C VAL A 40 -4.84 -6.59 -7.38
N PHE A 41 -5.18 -7.73 -7.96
CA PHE A 41 -4.31 -8.50 -8.84
C PHE A 41 -4.70 -8.30 -10.30
N ALA A 42 -3.76 -8.58 -11.22
CA ALA A 42 -4.01 -8.46 -12.65
C ALA A 42 -5.09 -9.41 -13.19
N ASP A 43 -5.38 -10.50 -12.45
CA ASP A 43 -6.45 -11.45 -12.75
C ASP A 43 -7.85 -10.96 -12.31
N GLY A 44 -7.94 -9.75 -11.74
CA GLY A 44 -9.18 -9.17 -11.20
C GLY A 44 -9.54 -9.65 -9.79
N GLY A 45 -8.81 -10.62 -9.25
CA GLY A 45 -8.92 -11.03 -7.85
C GLY A 45 -8.42 -9.93 -6.91
N PHE A 46 -8.94 -9.92 -5.67
CA PHE A 46 -8.50 -9.00 -4.64
C PHE A 46 -8.45 -9.65 -3.26
N ALA A 47 -7.72 -9.02 -2.34
CA ALA A 47 -7.53 -9.48 -0.98
C ALA A 47 -7.52 -8.32 0.01
N GLY A 48 -8.18 -8.46 1.16
CA GLY A 48 -8.31 -7.39 2.14
C GLY A 48 -9.46 -6.44 1.82
N THR A 49 -9.59 -5.37 2.60
CA THR A 49 -10.70 -4.41 2.55
C THR A 49 -10.23 -3.06 3.06
N VAL A 50 -10.74 -1.99 2.44
CA VAL A 50 -10.48 -0.59 2.85
C VAL A 50 -11.71 0.09 3.46
N GLY A 51 -12.87 -0.58 3.52
CA GLY A 51 -14.08 0.02 4.08
C GLY A 51 -15.41 -0.63 3.71
N GLY A 52 -15.47 -1.45 2.65
CA GLY A 52 -16.72 -2.03 2.15
C GLY A 52 -17.47 -1.13 1.17
N GLY A 53 -18.37 -1.74 0.37
CA GLY A 53 -19.39 -1.03 -0.42
C GLY A 53 -18.84 -0.21 -1.58
N LEU A 54 -19.37 1.01 -1.76
CA LEU A 54 -19.02 1.89 -2.87
C LEU A 54 -17.53 2.26 -2.91
N VAL A 55 -16.88 2.37 -1.74
CA VAL A 55 -15.46 2.70 -1.65
C VAL A 55 -14.61 1.61 -2.32
N GLU A 56 -14.91 0.33 -2.07
CA GLU A 56 -14.18 -0.79 -2.67
C GLU A 56 -14.38 -0.88 -4.18
N ALA A 57 -15.61 -0.65 -4.66
CA ALA A 57 -15.90 -0.63 -6.10
C ALA A 57 -15.07 0.44 -6.82
N ARG A 58 -15.00 1.66 -6.27
CA ARG A 58 -14.20 2.76 -6.83
C ARG A 58 -12.71 2.50 -6.74
N VAL A 59 -12.26 1.82 -5.70
CA VAL A 59 -10.86 1.39 -5.56
C VAL A 59 -10.49 0.33 -6.59
N LEU A 60 -11.38 -0.62 -6.91
CA LEU A 60 -11.15 -1.61 -7.97
C LEU A 60 -11.00 -0.95 -9.35
N GLU A 61 -11.85 0.03 -9.67
CA GLU A 61 -11.74 0.83 -10.90
C GLU A 61 -10.40 1.57 -10.98
N ALA A 62 -10.04 2.30 -9.92
CA ALA A 62 -8.77 3.02 -9.84
C ALA A 62 -7.57 2.05 -9.88
N ALA A 63 -7.69 0.86 -9.30
CA ALA A 63 -6.63 -0.12 -9.32
C ALA A 63 -6.34 -0.62 -10.73
N ALA A 64 -7.35 -0.79 -11.59
CA ALA A 64 -7.13 -1.14 -12.99
C ALA A 64 -6.35 -0.02 -13.74
N GLU A 65 -6.70 1.25 -13.50
CA GLU A 65 -5.99 2.40 -14.07
C GLU A 65 -4.54 2.48 -13.58
N VAL A 66 -4.30 2.29 -12.28
CA VAL A 66 -2.96 2.32 -11.68
C VAL A 66 -2.12 1.12 -12.13
N LEU A 67 -2.73 -0.05 -12.28
CA LEU A 67 -2.04 -1.25 -12.79
C LEU A 67 -1.53 -0.99 -14.22
N ALA A 68 -2.34 -0.39 -15.08
CA ALA A 68 -1.98 -0.08 -16.46
C ALA A 68 -0.96 1.07 -16.55
N SER A 69 -1.18 2.18 -15.83
CA SER A 69 -0.35 3.38 -15.93
C SER A 69 0.94 3.34 -15.12
N GLY A 70 0.97 2.55 -14.04
CA GLY A 70 2.04 2.56 -13.03
C GLY A 70 2.09 3.84 -12.19
N THR A 71 1.16 4.77 -12.39
CA THR A 71 1.15 6.07 -11.70
C THR A 71 0.32 5.95 -10.42
N PRO A 72 0.89 6.20 -9.23
CA PRO A 72 0.13 6.15 -7.99
C PRO A 72 -0.88 7.29 -7.89
N ARG A 73 -1.91 7.10 -7.06
CA ARG A 73 -3.01 8.06 -6.89
C ARG A 73 -3.47 8.12 -5.44
N ILE A 74 -3.79 9.32 -4.96
CA ILE A 74 -4.56 9.51 -3.72
C ILE A 74 -6.02 9.74 -4.10
N MET A 75 -6.91 8.92 -3.54
CA MET A 75 -8.35 9.04 -3.66
C MET A 75 -8.92 9.61 -2.38
N GLU A 76 -9.83 10.58 -2.48
CA GLU A 76 -10.50 11.21 -1.35
C GLU A 76 -11.98 10.86 -1.36
N PHE A 77 -12.46 10.32 -0.25
CA PHE A 77 -13.86 9.96 -0.06
C PHE A 77 -14.43 10.79 1.06
N ASN A 78 -15.42 11.62 0.74
CA ASN A 78 -16.23 12.27 1.75
C ASN A 78 -17.51 11.47 1.98
N LEU A 79 -17.55 10.75 3.10
CA LEU A 79 -18.71 9.94 3.51
C LEU A 79 -19.78 10.80 4.21
N THR A 80 -19.57 12.11 4.34
CA THR A 80 -20.59 13.09 4.73
C THR A 80 -21.15 13.77 3.47
N GLY A 81 -22.25 13.26 2.91
CA GLY A 81 -22.87 13.86 1.70
C GLY A 81 -23.60 12.87 0.80
N GLU A 82 -23.53 13.05 -0.52
CA GLU A 82 -24.24 12.23 -1.53
C GLU A 82 -23.91 10.72 -1.42
N MET A 83 -22.68 10.37 -1.00
CA MET A 83 -22.30 8.98 -0.76
C MET A 83 -22.99 8.36 0.47
N ALA A 84 -23.37 9.15 1.47
CA ALA A 84 -24.21 8.66 2.58
C ALA A 84 -25.67 8.49 2.14
N ALA A 85 -26.17 9.43 1.32
CA ALA A 85 -27.55 9.43 0.85
C ALA A 85 -27.88 8.26 -0.09
N GLY A 86 -26.90 7.75 -0.85
CA GLY A 86 -27.08 6.63 -1.78
C GLY A 86 -26.72 5.23 -1.24
N ALA A 87 -26.05 5.13 -0.09
CA ALA A 87 -25.45 3.87 0.38
C ALA A 87 -25.85 3.44 1.80
N ASP A 88 -26.82 4.11 2.44
CA ASP A 88 -27.27 3.85 3.82
C ASP A 88 -26.08 3.79 4.82
N MET A 89 -25.05 4.61 4.55
CA MET A 89 -23.82 4.64 5.34
C MET A 89 -23.95 5.66 6.46
N ILE A 90 -23.95 5.18 7.70
CA ILE A 90 -23.99 5.98 8.96
C ILE A 90 -22.64 6.66 9.26
N CYS A 91 -21.59 6.34 8.48
CA CYS A 91 -20.21 6.74 8.71
C CYS A 91 -19.97 8.21 8.30
N GLY A 92 -20.19 9.17 9.21
CA GLY A 92 -20.00 10.60 8.93
C GLY A 92 -18.54 11.08 8.94
N GLY A 93 -17.66 10.48 8.12
CA GLY A 93 -16.23 10.81 8.09
C GLY A 93 -15.66 11.07 6.68
N SER A 94 -14.35 11.35 6.62
CA SER A 94 -13.57 11.41 5.37
C SER A 94 -12.48 10.34 5.38
N LEU A 95 -12.11 9.85 4.20
CA LEU A 95 -11.10 8.80 4.01
C LEU A 95 -10.18 9.18 2.85
N ARG A 96 -8.87 9.07 3.04
CA ARG A 96 -7.92 9.13 1.94
C ARG A 96 -7.31 7.75 1.73
N ILE A 97 -7.37 7.27 0.49
CA ILE A 97 -6.81 5.98 0.08
C ILE A 97 -5.68 6.23 -0.90
N PHE A 98 -4.50 5.73 -0.58
CA PHE A 98 -3.37 5.72 -1.51
C PHE A 98 -3.38 4.42 -2.30
N VAL A 99 -3.43 4.54 -3.62
CA VAL A 99 -3.44 3.43 -4.58
C VAL A 99 -2.14 3.46 -5.36
N GLU A 100 -1.38 2.36 -5.31
CA GLU A 100 -0.07 2.25 -5.94
C GLU A 100 0.14 0.88 -6.58
N ARG A 101 0.95 0.83 -7.64
CA ARG A 101 1.42 -0.44 -8.21
C ARG A 101 2.73 -0.85 -7.53
N LEU A 102 2.78 -2.09 -7.10
CA LEU A 102 3.99 -2.77 -6.62
C LEU A 102 4.48 -3.68 -7.75
N ASP A 103 5.68 -3.42 -8.24
CA ASP A 103 6.28 -4.15 -9.35
C ASP A 103 7.29 -5.21 -8.85
N PRO A 104 7.61 -6.23 -9.68
CA PRO A 104 8.48 -7.36 -9.27
C PRO A 104 9.89 -6.97 -8.79
N ASP A 105 10.39 -5.80 -9.17
CA ASP A 105 11.64 -5.24 -8.67
C ASP A 105 11.62 -5.03 -7.13
N LEU A 106 10.44 -4.85 -6.55
CA LEU A 106 10.26 -4.75 -5.10
C LEU A 106 10.33 -6.10 -4.37
N ALA A 107 10.41 -7.24 -5.07
CA ALA A 107 10.35 -8.57 -4.47
C ALA A 107 11.40 -8.78 -3.36
N GLY A 108 12.63 -8.29 -3.55
CA GLY A 108 13.70 -8.40 -2.55
C GLY A 108 13.40 -7.62 -1.26
N LEU A 109 12.81 -6.43 -1.40
CA LEU A 109 12.39 -5.60 -0.27
C LEU A 109 11.31 -6.29 0.56
N PHE A 110 10.28 -6.83 -0.11
CA PHE A 110 9.17 -7.51 0.56
C PHE A 110 9.59 -8.87 1.16
N THR A 111 10.50 -9.60 0.51
CA THR A 111 11.10 -10.82 1.09
C THR A 111 11.84 -10.52 2.39
N THR A 112 12.59 -9.41 2.43
CA THR A 112 13.28 -8.96 3.64
C THR A 112 12.27 -8.59 4.74
N LEU A 113 11.20 -7.87 4.38
CA LEU A 113 10.13 -7.50 5.31
C LEU A 113 9.46 -8.73 5.90
N THR A 114 9.00 -9.68 5.09
CA THR A 114 8.30 -10.88 5.58
C THR A 114 9.23 -11.77 6.41
N GLY A 115 10.50 -11.90 6.02
CA GLY A 115 11.50 -12.64 6.78
C GLY A 115 11.64 -12.09 8.21
N ARG A 116 11.80 -10.78 8.37
CA ARG A 116 11.92 -10.16 9.71
C ARG A 116 10.64 -10.25 10.53
N VAL A 117 9.49 -10.04 9.89
CA VAL A 117 8.20 -10.19 10.56
C VAL A 117 8.00 -11.64 11.05
N SER A 118 8.46 -12.64 10.28
CA SER A 118 8.36 -14.05 10.67
C SER A 118 9.28 -14.43 11.84
N THR A 119 10.40 -13.72 12.03
CA THR A 119 11.33 -13.92 13.16
C THR A 119 10.95 -13.09 14.40
N GLY A 120 9.83 -12.35 14.35
CA GLY A 120 9.37 -11.49 15.44
C GLY A 120 10.10 -10.15 15.53
N GLU A 121 10.90 -9.80 14.53
CA GLU A 121 11.62 -8.54 14.49
C GLU A 121 10.73 -7.39 14.01
N ARG A 122 10.86 -6.23 14.65
CA ARG A 122 10.11 -5.02 14.28
C ARG A 122 10.84 -4.26 13.17
N CYS A 123 10.09 -3.84 12.15
CA CYS A 123 10.56 -3.02 11.06
C CYS A 123 9.47 -2.03 10.61
N LEU A 124 9.87 -0.99 9.88
CA LEU A 124 9.00 0.04 9.33
C LEU A 124 9.18 0.10 7.81
N LEU A 125 8.07 -0.04 7.07
CA LEU A 125 8.04 0.16 5.63
C LEU A 125 7.55 1.59 5.33
N ALA A 126 8.46 2.47 4.96
CA ALA A 126 8.14 3.82 4.50
C ALA A 126 7.83 3.81 3.01
N THR A 127 6.63 4.28 2.65
CA THR A 127 6.17 4.37 1.27
C THR A 127 6.08 5.83 0.85
N PRO A 128 6.73 6.24 -0.26
CA PRO A 128 6.58 7.58 -0.79
C PRO A 128 5.16 7.76 -1.35
N LEU A 129 4.52 8.89 -1.00
CA LEU A 129 3.21 9.25 -1.55
C LEU A 129 3.34 10.01 -2.89
N GLU A 130 4.47 10.69 -3.08
CA GLU A 130 4.81 11.42 -4.28
C GLU A 130 5.86 10.64 -5.11
N PRO A 131 5.81 10.70 -6.45
CA PRO A 131 6.84 10.12 -7.30
C PRO A 131 8.24 10.69 -7.02
N GLY A 132 9.27 9.89 -7.25
CA GLY A 132 10.68 10.33 -7.20
C GLY A 132 11.37 10.16 -5.83
N SER A 133 10.72 9.52 -4.87
CA SER A 133 11.34 9.07 -3.62
C SER A 133 11.38 7.54 -3.57
N ASP A 134 12.35 7.00 -2.84
CA ASP A 134 12.50 5.55 -2.70
C ASP A 134 11.61 5.01 -1.59
N ARG A 135 11.12 3.77 -1.78
CA ARG A 135 10.55 2.99 -0.69
C ARG A 135 11.67 2.48 0.21
N VAL A 136 11.52 2.68 1.50
CA VAL A 136 12.57 2.33 2.47
C VAL A 136 12.02 1.34 3.49
N LEU A 137 12.81 0.31 3.77
CA LEU A 137 12.59 -0.55 4.93
C LEU A 137 13.61 -0.18 6.01
N LEU A 138 13.12 0.13 7.21
CA LEU A 138 13.91 0.49 8.37
C LEU A 138 13.76 -0.58 9.46
N ALA A 139 14.85 -0.88 10.17
CA ALA A 139 14.80 -1.66 11.40
C ALA A 139 14.30 -0.79 12.57
N ALA A 140 13.94 -1.43 13.68
CA ALA A 140 13.44 -0.75 14.88
C ALA A 140 14.45 0.25 15.50
N ASP A 141 15.74 0.09 15.23
CA ASP A 141 16.83 0.99 15.64
C ASP A 141 17.01 2.18 14.68
N GLY A 142 16.16 2.32 13.66
CA GLY A 142 16.24 3.36 12.64
C GLY A 142 17.21 3.06 11.50
N ARG A 143 17.94 1.93 11.56
CA ARG A 143 18.87 1.55 10.49
C ARG A 143 18.11 1.17 9.22
N ARG A 144 18.57 1.68 8.08
CA ARG A 144 18.06 1.26 6.77
C ARG A 144 18.49 -0.16 6.43
N ILE A 145 17.52 -0.99 6.06
CA ILE A 145 17.71 -2.43 5.80
C ILE A 145 17.20 -2.87 4.43
N GLY A 146 16.51 -1.99 3.71
CA GLY A 146 16.14 -2.19 2.32
C GLY A 146 15.75 -0.87 1.66
N LEU A 147 15.91 -0.81 0.34
CA LEU A 147 15.58 0.33 -0.50
C LEU A 147 15.02 -0.20 -1.82
N ALA A 148 14.01 0.46 -2.36
CA ALA A 148 13.62 0.27 -3.75
C ALA A 148 13.05 1.58 -4.32
N GLY A 149 13.75 2.14 -5.30
CA GLY A 149 13.36 3.33 -6.05
C GLY A 149 12.63 3.00 -7.34
N PRO A 150 12.05 4.00 -8.03
CA PRO A 150 11.53 3.80 -9.38
C PRO A 150 12.64 3.27 -10.29
N ALA A 151 12.43 2.08 -10.86
CA ALA A 151 13.33 1.31 -11.74
C ALA A 151 14.52 2.11 -12.29
N GLY A 152 15.69 2.02 -11.65
CA GLY A 152 16.89 2.72 -12.11
C GLY A 152 17.97 3.11 -11.09
N SER A 153 17.90 2.68 -9.83
CA SER A 153 19.02 2.86 -8.88
C SER A 153 19.50 1.52 -8.32
N ASP A 154 20.05 0.69 -9.20
CA ASP A 154 20.98 -0.35 -8.78
C ASP A 154 22.18 0.31 -8.08
N GLY A 155 22.41 -0.09 -6.83
CA GLY A 155 23.71 0.02 -6.16
C GLY A 155 23.86 1.17 -5.17
N ALA A 156 23.60 0.90 -3.88
CA ALA A 156 24.61 1.04 -2.83
C ALA A 156 24.01 0.63 -1.47
N ALA A 157 24.50 -0.50 -0.98
CA ALA A 157 24.61 -0.73 0.45
C ALA A 157 25.31 0.48 1.12
N ASP A 158 24.82 0.81 2.31
CA ASP A 158 25.59 1.45 3.38
C ASP A 158 26.24 2.82 3.10
N ALA A 159 25.53 3.91 3.45
CA ALA A 159 26.16 5.15 3.92
C ALA A 159 25.14 6.07 4.60
N ALA A 160 25.30 6.20 5.91
CA ALA A 160 25.09 7.40 6.73
C ALA A 160 23.79 8.21 6.56
N CYS A 161 22.89 8.07 7.53
CA CYS A 161 22.14 9.22 8.03
C CYS A 161 22.42 9.34 9.54
N ARG A 162 23.53 10.02 9.85
CA ARG A 162 23.78 10.63 11.16
C ARG A 162 23.35 12.09 11.03
N THR A 163 22.40 12.54 11.84
CA THR A 163 22.35 13.90 12.36
C THR A 163 21.77 13.82 13.75
#